data_AF-A0AB40AW45-F1
#
_entry.id   AF-A0AB40AW45-F1
#
_cell.length_a   1.000
_cell.length_b   1.000
_cell.length_c   1.000
_cell.angle_alpha   90.00
_cell.angle_beta   90.00
_cell.angle_gamma   90.00
#
_symmetry.space_group_name_H-M   'P 1'
#
loop_
_entity.id
_entity.type
_entity.pdbx_description
1 polymer ?
#
loop_
_entity_poly.entity_id
_entity_poly.type
_entity_poly.pdbx_seq_one_letter_code
_entity_poly.pdbx_strand_id
1 'polypeptide(L)'
;MGLTSFDISYNSLEGPIPENHFFQVAPIKWFTHNKGLCSQVHGLPQCNQSSSASKGDREKYRKVIILIVLPIFGILFLLLLVVAITLLCNKRKKFIANDSGEEVGGFSILNVNHGKGTYKAIIQATENFDNKYQIGAGACSMVYKATLSSGETLAIKKIQKEEGRVNEQAFQNEIQALIEIRHRNIVKFYGFCSTDKFSFLAYKYMERGSLGATLRSEQEALELDWIKRVTIVRDISQALSYLHHDCAPPIIHRDITSNNILLDEEYKACVSDFGISRSLKPNSSHWSFLAGTYGYMAPELAYAMRVTQKCDVYSFGIVALEVIHGTHPGDLLNNLTLSMLVKDILDPRLPLHIENQVITSQVLSVISIAMQCINTDSQARPTMQQVSQRLSSPKSLPASNIYPIEALSLDHLIKIAQTHIDDQAFE
;
A
#
# COMPACT_ATOMS: atom_id res chain seq x y z
N MET A 1 -25.27 45.54 91.57
CA MET A 1 -24.84 46.73 90.81
C MET A 1 -25.24 46.51 89.36
N GLY A 2 -26.29 47.20 88.90
CA GLY A 2 -26.81 47.06 87.54
C GLY A 2 -26.14 48.06 86.60
N LEU A 3 -26.02 47.70 85.32
CA LEU A 3 -25.41 48.56 84.30
C LEU A 3 -26.22 49.85 84.16
N THR A 4 -25.62 51.01 84.42
CA THR A 4 -26.31 52.32 84.37
C THR A 4 -26.11 53.05 83.04
N SER A 5 -25.14 52.65 82.21
CA SER A 5 -24.89 53.23 80.89
C SER A 5 -24.41 52.22 79.86
N PHE A 6 -24.94 52.28 78.63
CA PHE A 6 -24.56 51.39 77.53
C PHE A 6 -24.69 52.09 76.16
N ASP A 7 -23.65 52.82 75.77
CA ASP A 7 -23.61 53.58 74.50
C ASP A 7 -22.84 52.80 73.43
N ILE A 8 -23.51 52.46 72.32
CA ILE A 8 -22.92 51.79 71.16
C ILE A 8 -23.11 52.61 69.87
N SER A 9 -23.37 53.91 69.99
CA SER A 9 -23.56 54.80 68.85
C SER A 9 -22.28 54.98 68.03
N TYR A 10 -22.40 55.40 66.77
CA TYR A 10 -21.27 55.63 65.83
C TYR A 10 -20.39 54.40 65.58
N ASN A 11 -21.00 53.22 65.58
CA ASN A 11 -20.34 51.98 65.17
C ASN A 11 -20.92 51.49 63.84
N SER A 12 -20.53 50.29 63.40
CA SER A 12 -21.04 49.68 62.16
C SER A 12 -21.92 48.47 62.43
N LEU A 13 -22.71 48.51 63.51
CA LEU A 13 -23.55 47.40 63.92
C LEU A 13 -24.83 47.31 63.06
N GLU A 14 -25.29 46.07 62.82
CA GLU A 14 -26.48 45.75 62.03
C GLU A 14 -27.30 44.64 62.74
N GLY A 15 -28.64 44.68 62.63
CA GLY A 15 -29.54 43.65 63.17
C GLY A 15 -30.46 44.11 64.31
N PRO A 16 -31.34 43.22 64.83
CA PRO A 16 -32.30 43.56 65.86
C PRO A 16 -31.65 43.77 67.24
N ILE A 17 -32.05 44.82 67.94
CA ILE A 17 -31.66 45.03 69.35
C ILE A 17 -32.47 44.08 70.24
N PRO A 18 -31.84 43.37 71.22
CA PRO A 18 -32.54 42.44 72.10
C PRO A 18 -33.72 43.08 72.84
N GLU A 19 -34.89 42.44 72.79
CA GLU A 19 -36.10 42.91 73.44
C GLU A 19 -36.09 42.60 74.94
N ASN A 20 -35.47 43.48 75.73
CA ASN A 20 -35.60 43.47 77.18
C ASN A 20 -35.90 44.88 77.70
N HIS A 21 -36.43 44.96 78.94
CA HIS A 21 -36.88 46.24 79.51
C HIS A 21 -35.76 47.30 79.51
N PHE A 22 -34.50 46.91 79.74
CA PHE A 22 -33.37 47.84 79.75
C PHE A 22 -33.19 48.56 78.42
N PHE A 23 -33.19 47.83 77.30
CA PHE A 23 -33.02 48.42 75.97
C PHE A 23 -34.27 49.14 75.46
N GLN A 24 -35.46 48.80 75.98
CA GLN A 24 -36.70 49.50 75.62
C GLN A 24 -36.82 50.89 76.26
N VAL A 25 -36.26 51.10 77.45
CA VAL A 25 -36.24 52.43 78.11
C VAL A 25 -34.92 53.18 77.93
N ALA A 26 -33.96 52.61 77.22
CA ALA A 26 -32.66 53.23 76.97
C ALA A 26 -32.78 54.45 76.04
N PRO A 27 -31.96 55.49 76.22
CA PRO A 27 -31.98 56.67 75.35
C PRO A 27 -31.59 56.30 73.92
N ILE A 28 -32.40 56.70 72.93
CA ILE A 28 -32.17 56.33 71.53
C ILE A 28 -30.80 56.76 70.98
N LYS A 29 -30.25 57.87 71.51
CA LYS A 29 -28.93 58.38 71.13
C LYS A 29 -27.83 57.31 71.22
N TRP A 30 -27.95 56.37 72.15
CA TRP A 30 -27.00 55.26 72.35
C TRP A 30 -26.95 54.26 71.20
N PHE A 31 -27.90 54.32 70.26
CA PHE A 31 -27.99 53.40 69.12
C PHE A 31 -27.85 54.11 67.76
N THR A 32 -27.76 55.44 67.76
CA THR A 32 -27.68 56.23 66.52
C THR A 32 -26.37 56.03 65.76
N HIS A 33 -26.35 56.33 64.46
CA HIS A 33 -25.18 56.20 63.57
C HIS A 33 -24.59 54.78 63.51
N ASN A 34 -25.43 53.77 63.64
CA ASN A 34 -25.10 52.39 63.26
C ASN A 34 -25.67 52.07 61.89
N LYS A 35 -25.03 51.13 61.18
CA LYS A 35 -25.30 50.89 59.76
C LYS A 35 -26.66 50.23 59.50
N GLY A 36 -27.22 49.51 60.46
CA GLY A 36 -28.49 48.80 60.25
C GLY A 36 -29.14 48.22 61.51
N LEU A 37 -29.00 48.88 62.67
CA LEU A 37 -29.73 48.45 63.88
C LEU A 37 -31.22 48.75 63.75
N CYS A 38 -32.05 47.80 64.18
CA CYS A 38 -33.51 47.92 64.10
C CYS A 38 -34.17 47.42 65.40
N SER A 39 -35.38 47.91 65.72
CA SER A 39 -36.15 47.49 66.90
C SER A 39 -37.65 47.74 66.71
N GLN A 40 -38.50 47.02 67.43
CA GLN A 40 -39.95 47.25 67.41
C GLN A 40 -40.41 48.47 68.24
N VAL A 41 -39.54 49.08 69.04
CA VAL A 41 -39.87 50.22 69.93
C VAL A 41 -39.46 51.57 69.34
N HIS A 42 -40.22 52.62 69.68
CA HIS A 42 -40.23 53.95 69.04
C HIS A 42 -38.84 54.59 68.83
N GLY A 43 -38.57 54.96 67.57
CA GLY A 43 -37.48 55.86 67.16
C GLY A 43 -36.36 55.22 66.33
N LEU A 44 -36.19 53.88 66.40
CA LEU A 44 -35.32 53.14 65.49
C LEU A 44 -36.14 52.52 64.33
N PRO A 45 -35.51 52.21 63.17
CA PRO A 45 -36.19 51.53 62.08
C PRO A 45 -36.76 50.18 62.54
N GLN A 46 -37.97 49.82 62.11
CA GLN A 46 -38.55 48.52 62.44
C GLN A 46 -37.85 47.39 61.68
N CYS A 47 -37.54 46.30 62.39
CA CYS A 47 -36.99 45.10 61.78
C CYS A 47 -38.05 44.40 60.92
N ASN A 48 -38.11 44.73 59.64
CA ASN A 48 -39.03 44.05 58.71
C ASN A 48 -38.59 42.61 58.48
N GLN A 49 -39.35 41.66 59.03
CA GLN A 49 -39.26 40.28 58.61
C GLN A 49 -39.86 40.15 57.21
N SER A 50 -38.95 39.92 56.26
CA SER A 50 -39.13 39.52 54.86
C SER A 50 -39.50 40.62 53.84
N SER A 51 -38.54 40.96 52.98
CA SER A 51 -38.44 40.50 51.58
C SER A 51 -37.99 41.57 50.58
N SER A 52 -36.80 41.41 49.97
CA SER A 52 -36.52 41.75 48.55
C SER A 52 -35.04 41.60 48.18
N ALA A 53 -34.63 40.42 47.73
CA ALA A 53 -33.47 40.26 46.84
C ALA A 53 -33.67 39.05 45.90
N SER A 54 -34.15 39.35 44.68
CA SER A 54 -34.09 38.56 43.43
C SER A 54 -34.72 37.13 43.37
N LYS A 55 -36.06 37.04 43.29
CA LYS A 55 -36.73 35.86 42.70
C LYS A 55 -36.64 35.85 41.15
N GLY A 56 -36.49 37.00 40.49
CA GLY A 56 -36.44 37.14 39.03
C GLY A 56 -35.17 36.59 38.38
N ASP A 57 -33.99 36.91 38.92
CA ASP A 57 -32.72 36.45 38.33
C ASP A 57 -32.50 34.96 38.52
N ARG A 58 -32.92 34.40 39.67
CA ARG A 58 -32.79 32.97 39.95
C ARG A 58 -33.68 32.13 39.01
N GLU A 59 -34.84 32.64 38.60
CA GLU A 59 -35.69 31.98 37.60
C GLU A 59 -35.12 32.07 36.18
N LYS A 60 -34.56 33.23 35.81
CA LYS A 60 -33.91 33.45 34.51
C LYS A 60 -32.66 32.59 34.37
N TYR A 61 -31.83 32.52 35.41
CA TYR A 61 -30.64 31.66 35.45
C TYR A 61 -31.01 30.17 35.41
N ARG A 62 -32.08 29.75 36.11
CA ARG A 62 -32.58 28.38 36.08
C ARG A 62 -33.09 28.01 34.68
N LYS A 63 -33.78 28.91 33.98
CA LYS A 63 -34.22 28.71 32.59
C LYS A 63 -33.04 28.60 31.61
N VAL A 64 -32.00 29.42 31.77
CA VAL A 64 -30.77 29.37 30.95
C VAL A 64 -29.97 28.09 31.20
N ILE A 65 -29.80 27.67 32.46
CA ILE A 65 -29.14 26.41 32.80
C ILE A 65 -29.89 25.23 32.18
N ILE A 66 -31.22 25.20 32.29
CA ILE A 66 -32.04 24.13 31.69
C ILE A 66 -31.88 24.10 30.16
N LEU A 67 -31.88 25.26 29.49
CA LEU A 67 -31.71 25.35 28.03
C LEU A 67 -30.34 24.91 27.52
N ILE A 68 -29.28 25.03 28.32
CA ILE A 68 -27.92 24.67 27.90
C ILE A 68 -27.55 23.26 28.37
N VAL A 69 -27.87 22.90 29.61
CA VAL A 69 -27.41 21.65 30.23
C VAL A 69 -28.21 20.45 29.70
N LEU A 70 -29.53 20.56 29.51
CA LEU A 70 -30.33 19.45 28.98
C LEU A 70 -29.88 18.97 27.58
N PRO A 71 -29.65 19.84 26.57
CA PRO A 71 -29.18 19.36 25.27
C PRO A 71 -27.76 18.78 25.35
N ILE A 72 -26.88 19.30 26.21
CA ILE A 72 -25.54 18.72 26.39
C ILE A 72 -25.63 17.29 26.95
N PHE A 73 -26.47 17.07 27.97
CA PHE A 73 -26.72 15.72 28.49
C PHE A 73 -27.41 14.82 27.45
N GLY A 74 -28.33 15.37 26.65
CA GLY A 74 -28.95 14.66 25.54
C GLY A 74 -27.95 14.21 24.47
N ILE A 75 -27.04 15.10 24.06
CA ILE A 75 -25.97 14.79 23.10
C ILE A 75 -25.00 13.76 23.69
N LEU A 76 -24.59 13.92 24.94
CA LEU A 76 -23.69 12.96 25.61
C LEU A 76 -24.35 11.57 25.72
N PHE A 77 -25.64 11.51 26.04
CA PHE A 77 -26.40 10.27 26.08
C PHE A 77 -26.53 9.62 24.71
N LEU A 78 -26.78 10.40 23.66
CA LEU A 78 -26.80 9.91 22.27
C LEU A 78 -25.44 9.37 21.82
N LEU A 79 -24.34 10.05 22.17
CA LEU A 79 -22.99 9.57 21.88
C LEU A 79 -22.69 8.25 22.60
N LEU A 80 -23.05 8.14 23.87
CA LEU A 80 -22.91 6.90 24.64
C LEU A 80 -23.77 5.77 24.07
N LEU A 81 -25.00 6.07 23.62
CA LEU A 81 -25.86 5.10 22.94
C LEU A 81 -25.24 4.65 21.61
N VAL A 82 -24.70 5.56 20.80
CA VAL A 82 -24.02 5.20 19.55
C VAL A 82 -22.81 4.32 19.82
N VAL A 83 -21.97 4.67 20.81
CA VAL A 83 -20.82 3.85 21.20
C VAL A 83 -21.29 2.48 21.70
N ALA A 84 -22.29 2.41 22.56
CA ALA A 84 -22.85 1.16 23.06
C ALA A 84 -23.42 0.31 21.92
N ILE A 85 -24.19 0.88 21.00
CA ILE A 85 -24.71 0.20 19.81
C ILE A 85 -23.55 -0.28 18.93
N THR A 86 -22.51 0.53 18.73
CA THR A 86 -21.34 0.13 17.92
C THR A 86 -20.59 -1.02 18.57
N LEU A 87 -20.40 -1.00 19.89
CA LEU A 87 -19.78 -2.08 20.65
C LEU A 87 -20.65 -3.34 20.67
N LEU A 88 -21.98 -3.21 20.79
CA LEU A 88 -22.93 -4.31 20.71
C LEU A 88 -23.01 -4.89 19.31
N CYS A 89 -23.01 -4.07 18.26
CA CYS A 89 -22.93 -4.49 16.86
C CYS A 89 -21.59 -5.17 16.56
N ASN A 90 -20.47 -4.69 17.11
CA ASN A 90 -19.17 -5.32 16.97
C ASN A 90 -19.08 -6.63 17.75
N LYS A 91 -19.65 -6.70 18.96
CA LYS A 91 -19.80 -7.95 19.72
C LYS A 91 -20.72 -8.93 19.00
N ARG A 92 -21.81 -8.47 18.41
CA ARG A 92 -22.76 -9.29 17.64
C ARG A 92 -22.15 -9.74 16.30
N LYS A 93 -21.31 -8.92 15.64
CA LYS A 93 -20.48 -9.37 14.50
C LYS A 93 -19.48 -10.43 14.92
N LYS A 94 -18.80 -10.27 16.07
CA LYS A 94 -17.90 -11.29 16.64
C LYS A 94 -18.63 -12.55 17.10
N PHE A 95 -19.85 -12.43 17.62
CA PHE A 95 -20.66 -13.56 18.11
C PHE A 95 -21.33 -14.29 16.95
N ILE A 96 -21.88 -13.60 15.95
CA ILE A 96 -22.36 -14.22 14.70
C ILE A 96 -21.21 -14.88 13.95
N ALA A 97 -19.99 -14.31 13.96
CA ALA A 97 -18.80 -14.95 13.41
C ALA A 97 -18.32 -16.18 14.22
N ASN A 98 -18.69 -16.29 15.51
CA ASN A 98 -18.30 -17.41 16.37
C ASN A 98 -19.42 -18.47 16.56
N ASP A 99 -20.68 -18.13 16.26
CA ASP A 99 -21.88 -18.97 16.50
C ASP A 99 -22.50 -19.48 15.19
N SER A 100 -22.02 -19.04 14.02
CA SER A 100 -22.23 -19.77 12.77
C SER A 100 -21.24 -20.92 12.68
N GLY A 101 -21.57 -22.03 13.34
CA GLY A 101 -21.00 -23.36 13.08
C GLY A 101 -21.38 -23.89 11.69
N GLU A 102 -21.14 -23.11 10.64
CA GLU A 102 -21.18 -23.53 9.24
C GLU A 102 -19.97 -22.95 8.50
N GLU A 103 -19.04 -23.84 8.20
CA GLU A 103 -17.86 -23.65 7.37
C GLU A 103 -18.18 -23.13 5.95
N VAL A 104 -18.32 -21.82 5.72
CA VAL A 104 -18.04 -21.23 4.39
C VAL A 104 -17.64 -19.75 4.49
N GLY A 105 -16.39 -19.48 4.89
CA GLY A 105 -15.72 -18.23 4.49
C GLY A 105 -15.54 -18.19 2.97
N GLY A 106 -15.71 -17.02 2.35
CA GLY A 106 -15.85 -16.88 0.88
C GLY A 106 -14.79 -17.63 0.07
N PHE A 107 -15.21 -18.69 -0.63
CA PHE A 107 -14.40 -19.42 -1.60
C PHE A 107 -14.74 -18.92 -3.00
N SER A 108 -13.74 -18.40 -3.71
CA SER A 108 -13.87 -18.06 -5.14
C SER A 108 -12.61 -18.52 -5.85
N ILE A 109 -12.60 -19.80 -6.22
CA ILE A 109 -11.65 -20.32 -7.21
C ILE A 109 -12.31 -20.07 -8.56
N LEU A 110 -11.78 -19.12 -9.33
CA LEU A 110 -12.39 -18.59 -10.55
C LEU A 110 -12.39 -19.57 -11.73
N ASN A 111 -12.01 -20.84 -11.56
CA ASN A 111 -12.07 -21.79 -12.68
C ASN A 111 -12.14 -23.28 -12.32
N VAL A 112 -12.56 -23.66 -11.11
CA VAL A 112 -12.88 -25.06 -10.85
C VAL A 112 -14.27 -25.09 -10.25
N ASN A 113 -15.20 -25.74 -10.94
CA ASN A 113 -16.62 -25.86 -10.62
C ASN A 113 -16.94 -26.46 -9.23
N HIS A 114 -15.94 -26.64 -8.34
CA HIS A 114 -16.07 -27.13 -6.98
C HIS A 114 -15.02 -26.50 -6.04
N GLY A 115 -15.13 -25.19 -5.73
CA GLY A 115 -14.18 -24.47 -4.86
C GLY A 115 -13.86 -25.16 -3.53
N LYS A 116 -14.86 -25.80 -2.88
CA LYS A 116 -14.67 -26.57 -1.63
C LYS A 116 -13.87 -27.88 -1.86
N GLY A 117 -14.01 -28.50 -3.03
CA GLY A 117 -13.26 -29.70 -3.42
C GLY A 117 -11.79 -29.39 -3.71
N THR A 118 -11.53 -28.31 -4.46
CA THR A 118 -10.16 -27.88 -4.79
C THR A 118 -9.38 -27.46 -3.55
N TYR A 119 -10.01 -26.75 -2.59
CA TYR A 119 -9.38 -26.45 -1.31
C TYR A 119 -8.89 -27.72 -0.60
N LYS A 120 -9.79 -28.70 -0.40
CA LYS A 120 -9.44 -29.97 0.27
C LYS A 120 -8.32 -30.70 -0.48
N ALA A 121 -8.38 -30.72 -1.80
CA ALA A 121 -7.35 -31.33 -2.64
C ALA A 121 -5.97 -30.66 -2.45
N ILE A 122 -5.91 -29.32 -2.37
CA ILE A 122 -4.66 -28.58 -2.11
C ILE A 122 -4.10 -28.91 -0.72
N ILE A 123 -4.95 -28.91 0.32
CA ILE A 123 -4.51 -29.24 1.68
C ILE A 123 -3.97 -30.67 1.74
N GLN A 124 -4.63 -31.62 1.07
CA GLN A 124 -4.17 -33.00 1.01
C GLN A 124 -2.87 -33.15 0.22
N ALA A 125 -2.78 -32.52 -0.96
CA ALA A 125 -1.61 -32.59 -1.84
C ALA A 125 -0.35 -31.96 -1.24
N THR A 126 -0.51 -31.06 -0.27
CA THR A 126 0.59 -30.41 0.46
C THR A 126 0.79 -30.98 1.86
N GLU A 127 0.08 -32.05 2.22
CA GLU A 127 0.05 -32.61 3.58
C GLU A 127 -0.09 -31.54 4.67
N ASN A 128 -1.08 -30.65 4.51
CA ASN A 128 -1.33 -29.52 5.40
C ASN A 128 -0.17 -28.49 5.42
N PHE A 129 0.39 -28.19 4.24
CA PHE A 129 1.51 -27.26 4.02
C PHE A 129 2.81 -27.68 4.72
N ASP A 130 3.15 -28.97 4.61
CA ASP A 130 4.44 -29.48 5.09
C ASP A 130 5.61 -28.82 4.35
N ASN A 131 6.69 -28.54 5.07
CA ASN A 131 7.86 -27.84 4.54
C ASN A 131 8.55 -28.60 3.40
N LYS A 132 8.36 -29.92 3.27
CA LYS A 132 8.91 -30.68 2.14
C LYS A 132 8.35 -30.27 0.77
N TYR A 133 7.18 -29.63 0.75
CA TYR A 133 6.56 -29.11 -0.47
C TYR A 133 6.90 -27.64 -0.72
N GLN A 134 7.64 -26.99 0.17
CA GLN A 134 8.01 -25.59 0.02
C GLN A 134 8.99 -25.42 -1.13
N ILE A 135 8.67 -24.50 -2.04
CA ILE A 135 9.49 -24.15 -3.21
C ILE A 135 9.99 -22.71 -3.18
N GLY A 136 9.47 -21.89 -2.26
CA GLY A 136 9.89 -20.50 -2.11
C GLY A 136 9.42 -19.90 -0.80
N ALA A 137 10.12 -18.86 -0.36
CA ALA A 137 9.76 -18.05 0.80
C ALA A 137 9.96 -16.58 0.44
N GLY A 138 8.97 -15.75 0.76
CA GLY A 138 9.02 -14.30 0.69
C GLY A 138 8.83 -13.69 2.07
N ALA A 139 8.90 -12.36 2.17
CA ALA A 139 8.86 -11.65 3.45
C ALA A 139 7.59 -11.92 4.28
N CYS A 140 6.45 -12.18 3.63
CA CYS A 140 5.16 -12.42 4.29
C CYS A 140 4.41 -13.64 3.75
N SER A 141 5.07 -14.49 2.95
CA SER A 141 4.41 -15.60 2.26
C SER A 141 5.35 -16.77 2.03
N MET A 142 4.77 -17.97 1.98
CA MET A 142 5.46 -19.21 1.66
C MET A 142 4.82 -19.80 0.41
N VAL A 143 5.63 -20.31 -0.52
CA VAL A 143 5.13 -20.92 -1.75
C VAL A 143 5.34 -22.42 -1.69
N TYR A 144 4.26 -23.18 -1.93
CA TYR A 144 4.26 -24.64 -1.90
C TYR A 144 3.89 -25.21 -3.26
N LYS A 145 4.53 -26.31 -3.66
CA LYS A 145 4.12 -27.11 -4.81
C LYS A 145 3.02 -28.08 -4.41
N ALA A 146 1.90 -28.04 -5.11
CA ALA A 146 0.78 -28.96 -4.89
C ALA A 146 0.48 -29.71 -6.18
N THR A 147 0.70 -31.02 -6.21
CA THR A 147 0.28 -31.88 -7.32
C THR A 147 -1.05 -32.55 -6.96
N LEU A 148 -2.11 -32.12 -7.64
CA LEU A 148 -3.47 -32.63 -7.42
C LEU A 148 -3.60 -34.07 -7.93
N SER A 149 -4.61 -34.79 -7.45
CA SER A 149 -4.92 -36.15 -7.92
C SER A 149 -5.27 -36.23 -9.40
N SER A 150 -5.64 -35.11 -10.02
CA SER A 150 -5.84 -34.98 -11.47
C SER A 150 -4.53 -34.97 -12.27
N GLY A 151 -3.38 -34.89 -11.61
CA GLY A 151 -2.06 -34.68 -12.24
C GLY A 151 -1.70 -33.20 -12.43
N GLU A 152 -2.65 -32.28 -12.25
CA GLU A 152 -2.37 -30.84 -12.34
C GLU A 152 -1.46 -30.39 -11.19
N THR A 153 -0.39 -29.66 -11.52
CA THR A 153 0.55 -29.12 -10.54
C THR A 153 0.37 -27.61 -10.40
N LEU A 154 0.22 -27.15 -9.16
CA LEU A 154 -0.04 -25.78 -8.78
C LEU A 154 1.06 -25.23 -7.87
N ALA A 155 1.28 -23.92 -7.96
CA ALA A 155 2.05 -23.16 -6.97
C ALA A 155 1.08 -22.44 -6.02
N ILE A 156 1.21 -22.71 -4.73
CA ILE A 156 0.32 -22.19 -3.69
C ILE A 156 1.07 -21.19 -2.83
N LYS A 157 0.80 -19.89 -3.04
CA LYS A 157 1.35 -18.79 -2.23
C LYS A 157 0.50 -18.61 -0.99
N LYS A 158 0.92 -19.21 0.11
CA LYS A 158 0.29 -19.11 1.43
C LYS A 158 0.76 -17.85 2.13
N ILE A 159 -0.18 -17.01 2.55
CA ILE A 159 0.10 -15.80 3.32
C ILE A 159 0.29 -16.18 4.79
N GLN A 160 1.34 -15.66 5.41
CA GLN A 160 1.57 -15.84 6.83
C GLN A 160 0.64 -14.90 7.63
N LYS A 161 -0.08 -15.46 8.61
CA LYS A 161 -0.86 -14.68 9.57
C LYS A 161 0.02 -14.43 10.79
N GLU A 162 0.69 -13.29 10.85
CA GLU A 162 1.35 -12.85 12.09
C GLU A 162 0.34 -12.14 13.01
N GLU A 163 0.47 -12.37 14.32
CA GLU A 163 -0.35 -11.70 15.33
C GLU A 163 -0.15 -10.18 15.27
N GLY A 164 -1.16 -9.47 14.75
CA GLY A 164 -1.21 -8.00 14.74
C GLY A 164 -0.81 -7.32 13.43
N ARG A 165 -0.31 -8.03 12.42
CA ARG A 165 -0.07 -7.51 11.06
C ARG A 165 -0.40 -8.56 10.02
N VAL A 166 -1.65 -8.63 9.60
CA VAL A 166 -1.97 -9.36 8.37
C VAL A 166 -1.49 -8.49 7.21
N ASN A 167 -0.66 -9.02 6.32
CA ASN A 167 -0.40 -8.41 5.01
C ASN A 167 -1.62 -8.57 4.08
N GLU A 168 -2.81 -8.35 4.65
CA GLU A 168 -4.11 -8.47 4.02
C GLU A 168 -4.17 -7.52 2.83
N GLN A 169 -3.53 -6.35 2.95
CA GLN A 169 -3.48 -5.40 1.85
C GLN A 169 -2.75 -5.97 0.62
N ALA A 170 -1.59 -6.62 0.76
CA ALA A 170 -0.91 -7.22 -0.38
C ALA A 170 -1.71 -8.40 -0.96
N PHE A 171 -2.32 -9.21 -0.10
CA PHE A 171 -3.21 -10.31 -0.52
C PHE A 171 -4.39 -9.79 -1.34
N GLN A 172 -5.09 -8.76 -0.85
CA GLN A 172 -6.23 -8.14 -1.53
C GLN A 172 -5.81 -7.39 -2.80
N ASN A 173 -4.66 -6.71 -2.80
CA ASN A 173 -4.11 -6.08 -4.00
C ASN A 173 -3.84 -7.10 -5.09
N GLU A 174 -3.18 -8.21 -4.74
CA GLU A 174 -2.83 -9.28 -5.67
C GLU A 174 -4.10 -9.92 -6.26
N ILE A 175 -5.11 -10.21 -5.41
CA ILE A 175 -6.41 -10.70 -5.87
C ILE A 175 -7.08 -9.71 -6.82
N GLN A 176 -7.17 -8.44 -6.44
CA GLN A 176 -7.86 -7.43 -7.26
C GLN A 176 -7.20 -7.27 -8.63
N ALA A 177 -5.87 -7.26 -8.68
CA ALA A 177 -5.14 -7.21 -9.94
C ALA A 177 -5.39 -8.47 -10.78
N LEU A 178 -5.27 -9.66 -10.17
CA LEU A 178 -5.32 -10.94 -10.88
C LEU A 178 -6.71 -11.34 -11.38
N ILE A 179 -7.78 -10.81 -10.78
CA ILE A 179 -9.15 -11.02 -11.29
C ILE A 179 -9.36 -10.32 -12.64
N GLU A 180 -8.72 -9.17 -12.85
CA GLU A 180 -8.93 -8.32 -14.03
C GLU A 180 -7.96 -8.64 -15.18
N ILE A 181 -6.83 -9.31 -14.90
CA ILE A 181 -5.78 -9.57 -15.89
C ILE A 181 -5.77 -11.01 -16.39
N ARG A 182 -5.62 -11.17 -17.70
CA ARG A 182 -5.38 -12.48 -18.31
C ARG A 182 -4.53 -12.31 -19.56
N HIS A 183 -3.26 -12.65 -19.45
CA HIS A 183 -2.29 -12.50 -20.53
C HIS A 183 -1.38 -13.73 -20.63
N ARG A 184 -0.87 -14.03 -21.83
CA ARG A 184 -0.06 -15.22 -22.09
C ARG A 184 1.30 -15.19 -21.37
N ASN A 185 1.79 -14.01 -21.03
CA ASN A 185 3.06 -13.75 -20.32
C ASN A 185 2.83 -13.22 -18.89
N ILE A 186 1.68 -13.52 -18.30
CA ILE A 186 1.41 -13.31 -16.88
C ILE A 186 1.08 -14.68 -16.30
N VAL A 187 1.65 -15.01 -15.13
CA VAL A 187 1.43 -16.32 -14.52
C VAL A 187 -0.06 -16.54 -14.29
N LYS A 188 -0.56 -17.66 -14.81
CA LYS A 188 -1.99 -17.96 -14.76
C LYS A 188 -2.43 -18.12 -13.31
N PHE A 189 -3.31 -17.23 -12.87
CA PHE A 189 -4.00 -17.30 -11.59
C PHE A 189 -5.25 -18.19 -11.71
N TYR A 190 -5.39 -19.12 -10.77
CA TYR A 190 -6.55 -20.02 -10.72
C TYR A 190 -7.60 -19.56 -9.70
N GLY A 191 -7.17 -18.89 -8.65
CA GLY A 191 -8.05 -18.41 -7.61
C GLY A 191 -7.37 -18.30 -6.26
N PHE A 192 -8.14 -17.91 -5.25
CA PHE A 192 -7.66 -17.72 -3.90
C PHE A 192 -8.56 -18.45 -2.90
N CYS A 193 -8.03 -18.63 -1.70
CA CYS A 193 -8.72 -19.12 -0.54
C CYS A 193 -8.52 -18.12 0.60
N SER A 194 -9.60 -17.71 1.27
CA SER A 194 -9.54 -16.89 2.48
C SER A 194 -10.43 -17.52 3.54
N THR A 195 -9.80 -18.23 4.48
CA THR A 195 -10.46 -18.90 5.60
C THR A 195 -9.78 -18.51 6.91
N ASP A 196 -10.41 -18.82 8.04
CA ASP A 196 -9.81 -18.59 9.36
C ASP A 196 -8.49 -19.35 9.53
N LYS A 197 -8.38 -20.54 8.94
CA LYS A 197 -7.18 -21.37 9.03
C LYS A 197 -6.10 -20.96 8.04
N PHE A 198 -6.46 -20.74 6.77
CA PHE A 198 -5.50 -20.47 5.69
C PHE A 198 -5.98 -19.37 4.75
N SER A 199 -5.05 -18.50 4.38
CA SER A 199 -5.18 -17.54 3.28
C SER A 199 -4.11 -17.85 2.25
N PHE A 200 -4.50 -18.17 1.01
CA PHE A 200 -3.54 -18.49 -0.05
C PHE A 200 -4.06 -18.16 -1.45
N LEU A 201 -3.13 -17.99 -2.38
CA LEU A 201 -3.39 -17.84 -3.81
C LEU A 201 -2.86 -19.07 -4.55
N ALA A 202 -3.59 -19.54 -5.57
CA ALA A 202 -3.24 -20.67 -6.40
C ALA A 202 -2.90 -20.23 -7.83
N TYR A 203 -1.74 -20.65 -8.31
CA TYR A 203 -1.20 -20.32 -9.63
C TYR A 203 -0.83 -21.58 -10.41
N LYS A 204 -0.70 -21.44 -11.74
CA LYS A 204 0.06 -22.39 -12.55
C LYS A 204 1.47 -22.52 -11.97
N TYR A 205 1.91 -23.76 -11.76
CA TYR A 205 3.30 -24.04 -11.44
C TYR A 205 4.18 -23.82 -12.67
N MET A 206 5.34 -23.18 -12.46
CA MET A 206 6.30 -22.83 -13.51
C MET A 206 7.56 -23.67 -13.28
N GLU A 207 7.84 -24.60 -14.19
CA GLU A 207 8.73 -25.74 -13.96
C GLU A 207 10.19 -25.32 -13.70
N ARG A 208 10.63 -24.22 -14.31
CA ARG A 208 12.00 -23.71 -14.20
C ARG A 208 12.17 -22.67 -13.09
N GLY A 209 11.10 -22.36 -12.35
CA GLY A 209 11.16 -21.37 -11.28
C GLY A 209 11.44 -19.97 -11.81
N SER A 210 12.23 -19.18 -11.07
CA SER A 210 12.51 -17.79 -11.40
C SER A 210 13.70 -17.64 -12.35
N LEU A 211 13.60 -16.69 -13.28
CA LEU A 211 14.67 -16.29 -14.18
C LEU A 211 15.96 -15.93 -13.42
N GLY A 212 15.85 -15.26 -12.28
CA GLY A 212 16.99 -14.90 -11.44
C GLY A 212 17.74 -16.12 -10.88
N ALA A 213 17.05 -17.24 -10.61
CA ALA A 213 17.70 -18.48 -10.21
C ALA A 213 18.43 -19.12 -11.41
N THR A 214 17.77 -19.16 -12.58
CA THR A 214 18.34 -19.70 -13.82
C THR A 214 19.60 -18.95 -14.25
N LEU A 215 19.61 -17.62 -14.21
CA LEU A 215 20.78 -16.81 -14.59
C LEU A 215 21.98 -16.99 -13.65
N ARG A 216 21.72 -17.25 -12.35
CA ARG A 216 22.75 -17.48 -11.33
C ARG A 216 23.39 -18.87 -11.44
N SER A 217 22.66 -19.85 -11.96
CA SER A 217 23.18 -21.19 -12.20
C SER A 217 24.08 -21.19 -13.43
N GLU A 218 25.34 -21.63 -13.29
CA GLU A 218 26.27 -21.71 -14.43
C GLU A 218 25.73 -22.63 -15.54
N GLN A 219 25.15 -23.77 -15.16
CA GLN A 219 24.63 -24.73 -16.11
C GLN A 219 23.34 -24.25 -16.78
N GLU A 220 22.37 -23.75 -16.01
CA GLU A 220 21.07 -23.35 -16.59
C GLU A 220 21.18 -22.06 -17.41
N ALA A 221 22.08 -21.14 -17.05
CA ALA A 221 22.30 -19.92 -17.82
C ALA A 221 22.88 -20.19 -19.22
N LEU A 222 23.61 -21.29 -19.40
CA LEU A 222 24.10 -21.75 -20.70
C LEU A 222 22.98 -22.32 -21.57
N GLU A 223 21.91 -22.85 -20.98
CA GLU A 223 20.73 -23.29 -21.73
C GLU A 223 19.93 -22.10 -22.30
N LEU A 224 20.04 -20.93 -21.67
CA LEU A 224 19.51 -19.65 -22.15
C LEU A 224 20.40 -19.04 -23.23
N ASP A 225 20.41 -19.64 -24.43
CA ASP A 225 21.06 -19.03 -25.61
C ASP A 225 20.49 -17.63 -25.94
N TRP A 226 21.15 -16.92 -26.85
CA TRP A 226 20.74 -15.56 -27.24
C TRP A 226 19.30 -15.47 -27.76
N ILE A 227 18.78 -16.51 -28.42
CA ILE A 227 17.41 -16.55 -28.93
C ILE A 227 16.42 -16.61 -27.77
N LYS A 228 16.68 -17.47 -26.78
CA LYS A 228 15.86 -17.57 -25.56
C LYS A 228 15.91 -16.28 -24.77
N ARG A 229 17.09 -15.68 -24.58
CA ARG A 229 17.26 -14.39 -23.87
C ARG A 229 16.46 -13.26 -24.52
N VAL A 230 16.57 -13.09 -25.84
CA VAL A 230 15.77 -12.10 -26.59
C VAL A 230 14.28 -12.40 -26.45
N THR A 231 13.87 -13.67 -26.53
CA THR A 231 12.46 -14.08 -26.40
C THR A 231 11.91 -13.78 -25.01
N ILE A 232 12.67 -14.04 -23.95
CA ILE A 232 12.32 -13.72 -22.56
C ILE A 232 12.10 -12.21 -22.40
N VAL A 233 13.01 -11.37 -22.91
CA VAL A 233 12.85 -9.91 -22.84
C VAL A 233 11.61 -9.45 -23.60
N ARG A 234 11.33 -10.04 -24.77
CA ARG A 234 10.11 -9.76 -25.54
C ARG A 234 8.84 -10.16 -24.77
N ASP A 235 8.81 -11.35 -24.18
CA ASP A 235 7.69 -11.84 -23.37
C ASP A 235 7.37 -10.91 -22.20
N ILE A 236 8.39 -10.45 -21.47
CA ILE A 236 8.23 -9.50 -20.37
C ILE A 236 7.67 -8.16 -20.90
N SER A 237 8.19 -7.68 -22.04
CA SER A 237 7.72 -6.42 -22.63
C SER A 237 6.24 -6.48 -23.05
N GLN A 238 5.78 -7.63 -23.55
CA GLN A 238 4.38 -7.85 -23.94
C GLN A 238 3.46 -7.85 -22.71
N ALA A 239 3.87 -8.52 -21.62
CA ALA A 239 3.12 -8.50 -20.36
C ALA A 239 2.95 -7.08 -19.81
N LEU A 240 4.04 -6.31 -19.77
CA LEU A 240 4.02 -4.94 -19.25
C LEU A 240 3.26 -3.98 -20.16
N SER A 241 3.38 -4.14 -21.48
CA SER A 241 2.58 -3.39 -22.46
C SER A 241 1.09 -3.61 -22.21
N TYR A 242 0.66 -4.86 -22.03
CA TYR A 242 -0.72 -5.20 -21.71
C TYR A 242 -1.18 -4.52 -20.41
N LEU A 243 -0.42 -4.65 -19.32
CA LEU A 243 -0.76 -4.04 -18.03
C LEU A 243 -0.89 -2.50 -18.10
N HIS A 244 -0.04 -1.85 -18.88
CA HIS A 244 0.00 -0.38 -18.96
C HIS A 244 -1.00 0.20 -19.96
N HIS A 245 -1.29 -0.50 -21.05
CA HIS A 245 -1.99 0.09 -22.20
C HIS A 245 -3.31 -0.60 -22.54
N ASP A 246 -3.47 -1.89 -22.21
CA ASP A 246 -4.67 -2.65 -22.55
C ASP A 246 -5.61 -2.81 -21.33
N CYS A 247 -5.06 -2.74 -20.11
CA CYS A 247 -5.86 -2.68 -18.88
C CYS A 247 -6.44 -1.28 -18.65
N ALA A 248 -7.71 -1.22 -18.26
CA ALA A 248 -8.43 0.01 -17.93
C ALA A 248 -9.08 -0.10 -16.54
N PRO A 249 -8.55 0.60 -15.52
CA PRO A 249 -7.38 1.49 -15.53
C PRO A 249 -6.04 0.76 -15.72
N PRO A 250 -4.97 1.47 -16.14
CA PRO A 250 -3.63 0.89 -16.20
C PRO A 250 -3.17 0.32 -14.86
N ILE A 251 -2.47 -0.81 -14.91
CA ILE A 251 -1.92 -1.49 -13.73
C ILE A 251 -0.40 -1.34 -13.74
N ILE A 252 0.16 -0.80 -12.66
CA ILE A 252 1.61 -0.70 -12.45
C ILE A 252 2.03 -1.84 -11.52
N HIS A 253 2.97 -2.67 -11.97
CA HIS A 253 3.44 -3.84 -11.23
C HIS A 253 4.25 -3.45 -9.99
N ARG A 254 5.16 -2.48 -10.14
CA ARG A 254 6.07 -1.92 -9.11
C ARG A 254 7.17 -2.83 -8.57
N ASP A 255 7.12 -4.14 -8.86
CA ASP A 255 8.17 -5.08 -8.44
C ASP A 255 8.67 -5.97 -9.59
N ILE A 256 9.00 -5.36 -10.73
CA ILE A 256 9.59 -6.11 -11.85
C ILE A 256 11.05 -6.41 -11.52
N THR A 257 11.36 -7.70 -11.32
CA THR A 257 12.68 -8.23 -11.01
C THR A 257 12.86 -9.58 -11.68
N SER A 258 14.09 -10.05 -11.86
CA SER A 258 14.35 -11.40 -12.38
C SER A 258 13.78 -12.52 -11.49
N ASN A 259 13.57 -12.26 -10.19
CA ASN A 259 12.94 -13.23 -9.29
C ASN A 259 11.42 -13.33 -9.48
N ASN A 260 10.78 -12.26 -9.97
CA ASN A 260 9.35 -12.21 -10.23
C ASN A 260 8.99 -12.55 -11.70
N ILE A 261 9.99 -12.84 -12.53
CA ILE A 261 9.79 -13.47 -13.84
C ILE A 261 9.95 -14.98 -13.69
N LEU A 262 8.88 -15.73 -13.92
CA LEU A 262 8.90 -17.19 -13.88
C LEU A 262 8.97 -17.79 -15.28
N LEU A 263 9.65 -18.93 -15.39
CA LEU A 263 9.88 -19.65 -16.63
C LEU A 263 9.16 -21.00 -16.60
N ASP A 264 8.43 -21.32 -17.67
CA ASP A 264 7.85 -22.67 -17.83
C ASP A 264 8.87 -23.64 -18.43
N GLU A 265 8.46 -24.89 -18.64
CA GLU A 265 9.29 -25.95 -19.22
C GLU A 265 9.97 -25.54 -20.55
N GLU A 266 9.31 -24.71 -21.36
CA GLU A 266 9.76 -24.24 -22.67
C GLU A 266 10.50 -22.88 -22.61
N TYR A 267 10.87 -22.41 -21.42
CA TYR A 267 11.53 -21.11 -21.19
C TYR A 267 10.68 -19.88 -21.54
N LYS A 268 9.35 -20.03 -21.64
CA LYS A 268 8.47 -18.89 -21.83
C LYS A 268 8.39 -18.08 -20.55
N ALA A 269 8.60 -16.77 -20.65
CA ALA A 269 8.61 -15.89 -19.50
C ALA A 269 7.21 -15.38 -19.15
N CYS A 270 6.89 -15.42 -17.85
CA CYS A 270 5.66 -14.90 -17.28
C CYS A 270 5.93 -14.02 -16.05
N VAL A 271 5.33 -12.83 -16.03
CA VAL A 271 5.36 -11.92 -14.87
C VAL A 271 4.49 -12.48 -13.73
N SER A 272 4.99 -12.39 -12.50
CA SER A 272 4.36 -12.87 -11.27
C SER A 272 4.51 -11.87 -10.13
N ASP A 273 3.81 -12.14 -9.01
CA ASP A 273 3.80 -11.33 -7.78
C ASP A 273 3.26 -9.91 -7.92
N PHE A 274 1.93 -9.80 -7.88
CA PHE A 274 1.21 -8.53 -7.96
C PHE A 274 0.92 -7.92 -6.56
N GLY A 275 1.58 -8.40 -5.50
CA GLY A 275 1.29 -8.02 -4.11
C GLY A 275 1.38 -6.52 -3.82
N ILE A 276 2.29 -5.81 -4.49
CA ILE A 276 2.44 -4.35 -4.35
C ILE A 276 1.94 -3.56 -5.56
N SER A 277 1.30 -4.24 -6.52
CA SER A 277 0.80 -3.63 -7.75
C SER A 277 -0.29 -2.60 -7.48
N ARG A 278 -0.53 -1.72 -8.46
CA ARG A 278 -1.46 -0.61 -8.30
C ARG A 278 -2.16 -0.25 -9.60
N SER A 279 -3.49 -0.20 -9.56
CA SER A 279 -4.32 0.40 -10.59
C SER A 279 -4.29 1.94 -10.52
N LEU A 280 -3.94 2.61 -11.61
CA LEU A 280 -3.97 4.07 -11.76
C LEU A 280 -5.40 4.57 -12.05
N LYS A 281 -6.23 4.61 -11.01
CA LYS A 281 -7.59 5.16 -11.14
C LYS A 281 -7.52 6.69 -11.28
N PRO A 282 -8.32 7.33 -12.17
CA PRO A 282 -8.28 8.78 -12.42
C PRO A 282 -8.45 9.64 -11.15
N ASN A 283 -9.21 9.13 -10.17
CA ASN A 283 -9.52 9.84 -8.94
C ASN A 283 -8.63 9.40 -7.76
N SER A 284 -7.53 8.68 -8.01
CA SER A 284 -6.63 8.17 -6.97
C SER A 284 -5.32 8.95 -6.92
N SER A 285 -4.80 9.17 -5.71
CA SER A 285 -3.48 9.78 -5.52
C SER A 285 -2.41 8.96 -6.24
N HIS A 286 -1.54 9.58 -7.04
CA HIS A 286 -0.38 8.87 -7.62
C HIS A 286 0.76 8.67 -6.61
N TRP A 287 0.65 9.22 -5.40
CA TRP A 287 1.64 9.05 -4.33
C TRP A 287 1.44 7.72 -3.62
N SER A 288 2.54 7.05 -3.26
CA SER A 288 2.54 5.81 -2.47
C SER A 288 3.78 5.78 -1.59
N PHE A 289 3.72 5.04 -0.47
CA PHE A 289 4.93 4.62 0.23
C PHE A 289 5.92 3.96 -0.75
N LEU A 290 7.21 4.23 -0.51
CA LEU A 290 8.31 3.58 -1.22
C LEU A 290 8.19 2.07 -1.05
N ALA A 291 8.03 1.37 -2.17
CA ALA A 291 7.96 -0.08 -2.23
C ALA A 291 8.49 -0.54 -3.59
N GLY A 292 9.09 -1.73 -3.60
CA GLY A 292 9.82 -2.31 -4.73
C GLY A 292 11.17 -2.85 -4.26
N THR A 293 11.81 -3.63 -5.11
CA THR A 293 13.11 -4.23 -4.81
C THR A 293 14.27 -3.28 -5.12
N TYR A 294 15.18 -3.09 -4.16
CA TYR A 294 16.41 -2.30 -4.35
C TYR A 294 17.26 -2.83 -5.51
N GLY A 295 17.85 -1.93 -6.31
CA GLY A 295 18.55 -2.28 -7.55
C GLY A 295 17.67 -2.19 -8.81
N TYR A 296 16.35 -2.36 -8.65
CA TYR A 296 15.39 -2.29 -9.77
C TYR A 296 14.50 -1.04 -9.73
N MET A 297 14.44 -0.35 -8.59
CA MET A 297 13.59 0.83 -8.42
C MET A 297 14.09 2.01 -9.25
N ALA A 298 13.15 2.66 -9.94
CA ALA A 298 13.41 3.89 -10.66
C ALA A 298 13.83 5.03 -9.71
N PRO A 299 14.79 5.88 -10.10
CA PRO A 299 15.35 6.90 -9.22
C PRO A 299 14.28 7.88 -8.70
N GLU A 300 13.27 8.21 -9.50
CA GLU A 300 12.20 9.13 -9.09
C GLU A 300 11.31 8.65 -7.96
N LEU A 301 11.27 7.34 -7.69
CA LEU A 301 10.56 6.83 -6.52
C LEU A 301 11.24 7.25 -5.22
N ALA A 302 12.57 7.44 -5.22
CA ALA A 302 13.33 7.81 -4.03
C ALA A 302 13.07 9.24 -3.56
N TYR A 303 12.88 10.19 -4.49
CA TYR A 303 12.70 11.62 -4.16
C TYR A 303 11.28 12.13 -4.34
N ALA A 304 10.50 11.60 -5.29
CA ALA A 304 9.13 12.03 -5.51
C ALA A 304 8.11 11.11 -4.82
N MET A 305 8.32 9.79 -4.74
CA MET A 305 7.27 8.82 -4.34
C MET A 305 6.05 8.80 -5.28
N ARG A 306 6.20 9.32 -6.51
CA ARG A 306 5.15 9.33 -7.53
C ARG A 306 5.22 8.06 -8.36
N VAL A 307 4.17 7.23 -8.29
CA VAL A 307 4.09 5.98 -9.04
C VAL A 307 3.54 6.27 -10.44
N THR A 308 4.28 5.86 -11.47
CA THR A 308 3.87 5.96 -12.88
C THR A 308 4.27 4.70 -13.64
N GLN A 309 3.70 4.48 -14.82
CA GLN A 309 4.10 3.39 -15.72
C GLN A 309 5.61 3.39 -16.00
N LYS A 310 6.24 4.58 -16.01
CA LYS A 310 7.69 4.74 -16.25
C LYS A 310 8.57 4.11 -15.16
N CYS A 311 8.02 3.81 -13.99
CA CYS A 311 8.74 3.08 -12.95
C CYS A 311 8.98 1.62 -13.37
N ASP A 312 7.94 0.95 -13.88
CA ASP A 312 8.06 -0.41 -14.42
C ASP A 312 8.94 -0.44 -15.68
N VAL A 313 8.92 0.60 -16.50
CA VAL A 313 9.83 0.73 -17.66
C VAL A 313 11.29 0.69 -17.21
N TYR A 314 11.64 1.43 -16.16
CA TYR A 314 13.00 1.41 -15.61
C TYR A 314 13.37 0.02 -15.11
N SER A 315 12.51 -0.60 -14.30
CA SER A 315 12.75 -1.94 -13.78
C SER A 315 12.86 -3.00 -14.88
N PHE A 316 12.08 -2.87 -15.96
CA PHE A 316 12.22 -3.68 -17.17
C PHE A 316 13.60 -3.51 -17.80
N GLY A 317 14.10 -2.28 -17.92
CA GLY A 317 15.44 -2.02 -18.46
C GLY A 317 16.54 -2.71 -17.66
N ILE A 318 16.43 -2.72 -16.33
CA ILE A 318 17.35 -3.45 -15.45
C ILE A 318 17.28 -4.95 -15.70
N VAL A 319 16.08 -5.54 -15.75
CA VAL A 319 15.90 -6.99 -16.03
C VAL A 319 16.39 -7.36 -17.44
N ALA A 320 16.17 -6.50 -18.44
CA ALA A 320 16.65 -6.73 -19.79
C ALA A 320 18.19 -6.75 -19.85
N LEU A 321 18.86 -5.82 -19.15
CA LEU A 321 20.32 -5.85 -19.02
C LEU A 321 20.79 -7.07 -18.23
N GLU A 322 20.11 -7.44 -17.15
CA GLU A 322 20.41 -8.64 -16.36
C GLU A 322 20.35 -9.92 -17.22
N VAL A 323 19.35 -10.03 -18.09
CA VAL A 323 19.23 -11.14 -19.04
C VAL A 323 20.38 -11.15 -20.04
N ILE A 324 20.78 -10.01 -20.59
CA ILE A 324 21.88 -9.94 -21.57
C ILE A 324 23.25 -10.17 -20.92
N HIS A 325 23.45 -9.63 -19.72
CA HIS A 325 24.69 -9.69 -18.98
C HIS A 325 24.86 -11.01 -18.22
N GLY A 326 23.77 -11.72 -17.92
CA GLY A 326 23.80 -12.99 -17.20
C GLY A 326 23.81 -12.88 -15.67
N THR A 327 23.89 -11.66 -15.13
CA THR A 327 23.82 -11.37 -13.70
C THR A 327 23.29 -9.96 -13.48
N HIS A 328 22.90 -9.63 -12.26
CA HIS A 328 22.35 -8.31 -11.93
C HIS A 328 23.35 -7.20 -12.31
N PRO A 329 22.96 -6.19 -13.11
CA PRO A 329 23.91 -5.24 -13.71
C PRO A 329 24.38 -4.16 -12.73
N GLY A 330 24.23 -4.34 -11.41
CA GLY A 330 24.53 -3.31 -10.41
C GLY A 330 25.96 -2.77 -10.50
N ASP A 331 26.94 -3.67 -10.57
CA ASP A 331 28.36 -3.30 -10.68
C ASP A 331 28.68 -2.67 -12.05
N LEU A 332 28.00 -3.14 -13.10
CA LEU A 332 28.08 -2.57 -14.45
C LEU A 332 27.53 -1.13 -14.46
N LEU A 333 26.38 -0.89 -13.83
CA LEU A 333 25.70 0.40 -13.78
C LEU A 333 26.49 1.43 -12.97
N ASN A 334 27.16 1.01 -11.90
CA ASN A 334 28.03 1.89 -11.11
C ASN A 334 29.23 2.41 -11.90
N ASN A 335 29.70 1.63 -12.88
CA ASN A 335 30.84 1.97 -13.75
C ASN A 335 30.41 2.29 -15.19
N LEU A 336 29.11 2.48 -15.43
CA LEU A 336 28.54 2.63 -16.76
C LEU A 336 29.06 3.91 -17.40
N THR A 337 29.86 3.75 -18.44
CA THR A 337 30.33 4.85 -19.28
C THR A 337 29.83 4.63 -20.71
N LEU A 338 29.46 5.71 -21.40
CA LEU A 338 29.08 5.64 -22.81
C LEU A 338 30.21 5.11 -23.71
N SER A 339 31.46 5.16 -23.24
CA SER A 339 32.64 4.58 -23.88
C SER A 339 32.78 3.06 -23.74
N MET A 340 32.00 2.43 -22.84
CA MET A 340 32.09 0.99 -22.61
C MET A 340 31.73 0.21 -23.87
N LEU A 341 32.46 -0.88 -24.12
CA LEU A 341 32.24 -1.71 -25.30
C LEU A 341 31.06 -2.64 -25.07
N VAL A 342 30.27 -2.86 -26.12
CA VAL A 342 29.10 -3.74 -26.07
C VAL A 342 29.48 -5.15 -25.63
N LYS A 343 30.64 -5.66 -26.05
CA LYS A 343 31.14 -6.99 -25.63
C LYS A 343 31.28 -7.12 -24.11
N ASP A 344 31.56 -6.03 -23.40
CA ASP A 344 31.76 -6.03 -21.95
C ASP A 344 30.40 -6.05 -21.19
N ILE A 345 29.30 -5.80 -21.91
CA ILE A 345 27.92 -5.90 -21.40
C ILE A 345 27.38 -7.32 -21.57
N LEU A 346 27.87 -8.07 -22.57
CA LEU A 346 27.38 -9.42 -22.86
C LEU A 346 27.80 -10.42 -21.78
N ASP A 347 26.95 -11.43 -21.55
CA ASP A 347 27.29 -12.57 -20.72
C ASP A 347 28.54 -13.30 -21.27
N PRO A 348 29.64 -13.36 -20.52
CA PRO A 348 30.88 -13.98 -20.97
C PRO A 348 30.76 -15.49 -21.19
N ARG A 349 29.70 -16.12 -20.65
CA ARG A 349 29.41 -17.55 -20.85
C ARG A 349 28.90 -17.86 -22.26
N LEU A 350 28.41 -16.86 -23.00
CA LEU A 350 27.79 -17.03 -24.30
C LEU A 350 28.56 -16.26 -25.39
N PRO A 351 29.29 -16.92 -26.29
CA PRO A 351 29.89 -16.24 -27.43
C PRO A 351 28.78 -15.69 -28.34
N LEU A 352 28.87 -14.41 -28.70
CA LEU A 352 28.00 -13.82 -29.71
C LEU A 352 28.63 -14.00 -31.10
N HIS A 353 28.18 -15.02 -31.83
CA HIS A 353 28.67 -15.29 -33.18
C HIS A 353 28.10 -14.27 -34.18
N ILE A 354 28.97 -13.39 -34.68
CA ILE A 354 28.62 -12.28 -35.61
C ILE A 354 28.01 -12.78 -36.92
N GLU A 355 28.29 -14.03 -37.30
CA GLU A 355 27.75 -14.68 -38.50
C GLU A 355 26.22 -14.74 -38.51
N ASN A 356 25.59 -14.84 -37.33
CA ASN A 356 24.13 -14.73 -37.21
C ASN A 356 23.72 -13.26 -37.03
N GLN A 357 23.77 -12.52 -38.13
CA GLN A 357 23.45 -11.08 -38.16
C GLN A 357 22.07 -10.76 -37.57
N VAL A 358 21.09 -11.66 -37.73
CA VAL A 358 19.72 -11.47 -37.20
C VAL A 358 19.73 -11.47 -35.68
N ILE A 359 20.34 -12.49 -35.06
CA ILE A 359 20.41 -12.59 -33.60
C ILE A 359 21.30 -11.50 -33.00
N THR A 360 22.44 -11.21 -33.64
CA THR A 360 23.27 -10.06 -33.27
C THR A 360 22.46 -8.76 -33.26
N SER A 361 21.73 -8.47 -34.33
CA SER A 361 20.90 -7.25 -34.41
C SER A 361 19.84 -7.19 -33.31
N GLN A 362 19.22 -8.33 -32.99
CA GLN A 362 18.24 -8.43 -31.92
C GLN A 362 18.85 -8.19 -30.53
N VAL A 363 20.01 -8.78 -30.25
CA VAL A 363 20.74 -8.57 -28.98
C VAL A 363 21.14 -7.09 -28.82
N LEU A 364 21.69 -6.48 -29.88
CA LEU A 364 22.04 -5.07 -29.89
C LEU A 364 20.81 -4.15 -29.69
N SER A 365 19.68 -4.50 -30.31
CA SER A 365 18.42 -3.80 -30.12
C SER A 365 17.93 -3.87 -28.68
N VAL A 366 17.99 -5.05 -28.04
CA VAL A 366 17.65 -5.22 -26.62
C VAL A 366 18.52 -4.31 -25.74
N ILE A 367 19.84 -4.30 -25.94
CA ILE A 367 20.76 -3.44 -25.17
C ILE A 367 20.38 -1.97 -25.34
N SER A 368 20.20 -1.50 -26.58
CA SER A 368 19.85 -0.11 -26.85
C SER A 368 18.52 0.30 -26.20
N ILE A 369 17.50 -0.54 -26.31
CA ILE A 369 16.18 -0.29 -25.71
C ILE A 369 16.29 -0.30 -24.18
N ALA A 370 17.03 -1.24 -23.59
CA ALA A 370 17.23 -1.30 -22.16
C ALA A 370 17.92 -0.04 -21.62
N MET A 371 18.91 0.48 -22.33
CA MET A 371 19.58 1.75 -22.01
C MET A 371 18.62 2.94 -22.04
N GLN A 372 17.71 3.00 -23.01
CA GLN A 372 16.67 4.03 -23.06
C GLN A 372 15.67 3.89 -21.90
N CYS A 373 15.37 2.65 -21.49
CA CYS A 373 14.44 2.36 -20.39
C CYS A 373 15.01 2.78 -19.03
N ILE A 374 16.32 2.68 -18.81
CA ILE A 374 16.97 3.08 -17.54
C ILE A 374 17.38 4.56 -17.47
N ASN A 375 16.88 5.40 -18.39
CA ASN A 375 17.17 6.83 -18.36
C ASN A 375 16.75 7.46 -17.01
N THR A 376 17.59 8.31 -16.45
CA THR A 376 17.31 8.98 -15.16
C THR A 376 16.10 9.90 -15.26
N ASP A 377 15.87 10.53 -16.41
CA ASP A 377 14.64 11.26 -16.70
C ASP A 377 13.52 10.30 -17.12
N SER A 378 12.53 10.16 -16.24
CA SER A 378 11.31 9.37 -16.48
C SER A 378 10.57 9.77 -17.77
N GLN A 379 10.64 11.03 -18.21
CA GLN A 379 9.94 11.49 -19.42
C GLN A 379 10.64 11.02 -20.69
N ALA A 380 11.97 10.97 -20.68
CA ALA A 380 12.78 10.46 -21.79
C ALA A 380 12.65 8.95 -22.01
N ARG A 381 12.21 8.18 -21.01
CA ARG A 381 11.98 6.73 -21.16
C ARG A 381 10.85 6.45 -22.15
N PRO A 382 10.95 5.42 -23.00
CA PRO A 382 9.84 4.99 -23.86
C PRO A 382 8.67 4.44 -23.02
N THR A 383 7.52 4.28 -23.66
CA THR A 383 6.39 3.51 -23.09
C THR A 383 6.58 2.01 -23.32
N MET A 384 5.93 1.15 -22.52
CA MET A 384 6.03 -0.29 -22.73
C MET A 384 5.39 -0.75 -24.04
N GLN A 385 4.40 -0.01 -24.57
CA GLN A 385 3.88 -0.22 -25.92
C GLN A 385 4.94 0.03 -27.01
N GLN A 386 5.68 1.14 -26.93
CA GLN A 386 6.79 1.40 -27.86
C GLN A 386 7.90 0.35 -27.75
N VAL A 387 8.24 -0.06 -26.52
CA VAL A 387 9.24 -1.11 -26.27
C VAL A 387 8.80 -2.44 -26.89
N SER A 388 7.56 -2.88 -26.65
CA SER A 388 7.06 -4.17 -27.12
C SER A 388 6.95 -4.23 -28.64
N GLN A 389 6.59 -3.12 -29.29
CA GLN A 389 6.56 -2.99 -30.75
C GLN A 389 7.97 -3.08 -31.34
N ARG A 390 8.94 -2.33 -30.80
CA ARG A 390 10.34 -2.34 -31.28
C ARG A 390 11.00 -3.71 -31.13
N LEU A 391 10.67 -4.45 -30.06
CA LEU A 391 11.20 -5.80 -29.83
C LEU A 391 10.50 -6.89 -30.67
N SER A 392 9.25 -6.68 -31.05
CA SER A 392 8.48 -7.64 -31.87
C SER A 392 8.78 -7.49 -33.37
N SER A 393 9.14 -6.30 -33.81
CA SER A 393 9.60 -6.01 -35.17
C SER A 393 10.99 -5.41 -35.10
N PRO A 394 12.03 -6.22 -34.75
CA PRO A 394 13.40 -5.73 -34.75
C PRO A 394 13.74 -5.35 -36.18
N LYS A 395 13.63 -4.05 -36.47
CA LYS A 395 14.15 -3.46 -37.70
C LYS A 395 15.63 -3.78 -37.67
N SER A 396 16.13 -4.37 -38.74
CA SER A 396 17.55 -4.60 -38.88
C SER A 396 18.23 -3.26 -38.61
N LEU A 397 18.92 -3.14 -37.46
CA LEU A 397 19.94 -2.12 -37.33
C LEU A 397 20.78 -2.26 -38.61
N PRO A 398 20.99 -1.17 -39.36
CA PRO A 398 21.53 -1.20 -40.71
C PRO A 398 22.79 -2.01 -40.60
N ALA A 399 22.75 -3.18 -41.23
CA ALA A 399 23.72 -4.22 -40.98
C ALA A 399 25.10 -3.61 -41.21
N SER A 400 25.90 -3.56 -40.15
CA SER A 400 27.33 -3.84 -40.24
C SER A 400 28.08 -3.15 -41.39
N ASN A 401 27.82 -1.87 -41.66
CA ASN A 401 28.82 -1.07 -42.35
C ASN A 401 29.77 -0.52 -41.28
N ILE A 402 30.74 -1.38 -40.97
CA ILE A 402 32.09 -1.09 -40.49
C ILE A 402 32.24 -0.84 -38.98
N TYR A 403 31.79 -1.75 -38.10
CA TYR A 403 32.50 -1.94 -36.81
C TYR A 403 32.44 -3.41 -36.37
N PRO A 404 33.58 -4.05 -36.02
CA PRO A 404 33.56 -5.29 -35.26
C PRO A 404 32.75 -5.05 -33.96
N ILE A 405 31.90 -5.99 -33.54
CA ILE A 405 31.17 -5.88 -32.25
C ILE A 405 32.17 -5.63 -31.11
N GLU A 406 33.38 -6.16 -31.27
CA GLU A 406 34.51 -6.03 -30.36
C GLU A 406 34.99 -4.57 -30.15
N ALA A 407 34.61 -3.65 -31.05
CA ALA A 407 34.93 -2.23 -31.02
C ALA A 407 33.70 -1.32 -30.95
N LEU A 408 32.48 -1.87 -30.89
CA LEU A 408 31.26 -1.09 -30.80
C LEU A 408 31.08 -0.56 -29.37
N SER A 409 31.12 0.77 -29.21
CA SER A 409 30.82 1.42 -27.93
C SER A 409 29.31 1.58 -27.73
N LEU A 410 28.91 1.72 -26.47
CA LEU A 410 27.52 1.97 -26.09
C LEU A 410 26.98 3.29 -26.66
N ASP A 411 27.80 4.35 -26.68
CA ASP A 411 27.48 5.64 -27.30
C ASP A 411 27.10 5.49 -28.77
N HIS A 412 27.93 4.76 -29.54
CA HIS A 412 27.69 4.53 -30.95
C HIS A 412 26.41 3.70 -31.16
N LEU A 413 26.19 2.66 -30.35
CA LEU A 413 24.97 1.86 -30.44
C LEU A 413 23.70 2.69 -30.20
N ILE A 414 23.72 3.57 -29.18
CA ILE A 414 22.57 4.43 -28.87
C ILE A 414 22.31 5.42 -30.02
N LYS A 415 23.35 6.05 -30.57
CA LYS A 415 23.23 6.98 -31.70
C LYS A 415 22.63 6.33 -32.95
N ILE A 416 23.09 5.13 -33.31
CA ILE A 416 22.56 4.37 -34.46
C ILE A 416 21.08 4.04 -34.25
N ALA A 417 20.70 3.66 -33.04
CA ALA A 417 19.31 3.36 -32.72
C ALA A 417 18.41 4.60 -32.76
N GLN A 418 18.95 5.79 -32.45
CA GLN A 418 18.21 7.04 -32.44
C GLN A 418 17.93 7.56 -33.86
N THR A 419 18.92 7.52 -34.76
CA THR A 419 18.77 7.94 -36.17
C THR A 419 17.73 7.10 -36.90
N HIS A 420 17.61 5.81 -36.57
CA HIS A 420 16.60 4.92 -37.14
C HIS A 420 15.16 5.19 -36.67
N ILE A 421 14.99 5.92 -35.54
CA ILE A 421 13.67 6.30 -35.03
C ILE A 421 13.21 7.60 -35.70
N ASP A 422 14.11 8.56 -35.92
CA ASP A 422 13.78 9.88 -36.46
C ASP A 422 13.42 9.83 -37.96
N ASP A 423 14.06 8.96 -38.75
CA ASP A 423 13.73 8.76 -40.18
C ASP A 423 12.29 8.26 -40.41
N GLN A 424 11.59 7.84 -39.37
CA GLN A 424 10.24 7.27 -39.45
C GLN A 424 9.15 8.15 -38.85
N ALA A 425 9.50 9.29 -38.25
CA ALA A 425 8.52 10.30 -37.87
C ALA A 425 8.04 11.14 -39.07
N PHE A 426 8.66 10.94 -40.24
CA PHE A 426 8.42 11.68 -41.49
C PHE A 426 7.82 10.82 -42.64
N GLU A 427 7.48 9.56 -42.39
CA GLU A 427 6.65 8.71 -43.26
C GLU A 427 5.31 8.41 -42.59
#